data_AF-A0A7C5IP53-F1
#
_entry.id   AF-A0A7C5IP53-F1
#
_cell.length_a   1.000
_cell.length_b   1.000
_cell.length_c   1.000
_cell.angle_alpha   90.00
_cell.angle_beta   90.00
_cell.angle_gamma   90.00
#
_symmetry.space_group_name_H-M   'P 1'
#
loop_
_entity.id
_entity.type
_entity.pdbx_description
1 polymer ?
#
loop_
_entity_poly.entity_id
_entity_poly.type
_entity_poly.pdbx_seq_one_letter_code
_entity_poly.pdbx_strand_id
1 'polypeptide(L)'
;MNLNYMIFAGMKVFVLVFLNIGLLLSGCTAQSGAGKMAAFQAKADAYLVKDDTVRYNSAILEQGVAMYASPADKLAEKMECFISWEEIPAFQAMVRQLPTQKALEVYLEKGDGPWDAGFLARFVPLKKKGSSQANKARPLAGLRIALDPGHLGGTMDFAQNTEKKYVRIEQNRAKGVREEVSFNEGNLTLATGLELGRLLREAGAEVLLTRESEGHCALGYGFETWLDMEVAALEYGPGSRGPHGFAALKQQDPKAYKLRCAAANFIRAEQITGTDSIWWVENASERNIYRIPFLKIDFRERANKINAFHPDLTLIIHYNIYEKNDADRQGFLQAVPQNYCMAFIPGSFMQGELDEPAERLAFLTKLLSNDLERSETLCEAVLKQHVQQLEIPIKAYDPHLRYLGKASLPTSKPGVFARNLSLTRMINGPLCFGESLYQDNIDECQHLNRKDFTPKGMKSPVPFRVKAVAQAYFDAVVAWRQQ
;
A
#
# COMPACT_ATOMS: atom_id res chain seq x y z
N MET A 1 -22.02 -67.04 19.35
CA MET A 1 -22.32 -65.69 19.86
C MET A 1 -22.10 -64.72 18.71
N ASN A 2 -23.22 -64.22 18.17
CA ASN A 2 -23.46 -63.08 17.28
C ASN A 2 -22.48 -62.69 16.14
N LEU A 3 -23.07 -62.76 14.93
CA LEU A 3 -22.93 -61.99 13.68
C LEU A 3 -21.56 -61.94 12.99
N ASN A 4 -21.32 -62.58 11.83
CA ASN A 4 -21.94 -62.53 10.48
C ASN A 4 -21.62 -61.30 9.60
N TYR A 5 -20.93 -61.62 8.48
CA TYR A 5 -21.04 -61.12 7.09
C TYR A 5 -20.48 -59.72 6.73
N MET A 6 -19.53 -59.58 5.78
CA MET A 6 -19.68 -59.63 4.29
C MET A 6 -20.78 -58.67 3.80
N ILE A 7 -20.66 -57.84 2.75
CA ILE A 7 -19.64 -57.55 1.74
C ILE A 7 -20.16 -56.34 0.92
N PHE A 8 -19.24 -55.52 0.41
CA PHE A 8 -19.29 -54.66 -0.79
C PHE A 8 -20.04 -53.30 -0.91
N ALA A 9 -19.30 -52.44 -1.63
CA ALA A 9 -19.69 -51.37 -2.54
C ALA A 9 -19.98 -49.97 -1.96
N GLY A 10 -19.14 -49.00 -2.34
CA GLY A 10 -19.40 -47.60 -2.03
C GLY A 10 -18.28 -46.64 -2.40
N MET A 11 -17.83 -46.69 -3.67
CA MET A 11 -16.92 -45.72 -4.28
C MET A 11 -17.49 -44.30 -4.16
N LYS A 12 -16.83 -43.40 -3.40
CA LYS A 12 -16.98 -41.94 -3.55
C LYS A 12 -15.62 -41.27 -3.42
N VAL A 13 -14.92 -41.21 -4.54
CA VAL A 13 -13.83 -40.26 -4.77
C VAL A 13 -14.47 -38.87 -4.80
N PHE A 14 -14.17 -38.03 -3.82
CA PHE A 14 -14.45 -36.59 -3.91
C PHE A 14 -13.40 -35.97 -4.83
N VAL A 15 -13.74 -35.85 -6.12
CA VAL A 15 -13.02 -34.98 -7.04
C VAL A 15 -13.49 -33.55 -6.75
N LEU A 16 -12.65 -32.76 -6.07
CA LEU A 16 -12.79 -31.31 -6.10
C LEU A 16 -12.41 -30.84 -7.52
N VAL A 17 -13.42 -30.65 -8.37
CA VAL A 17 -13.24 -29.91 -9.61
C VAL A 17 -13.09 -28.44 -9.24
N PHE A 18 -11.86 -27.95 -9.22
CA PHE A 18 -11.58 -26.52 -9.30
C PHE A 18 -12.08 -26.05 -10.67
N LEU A 19 -13.20 -25.33 -10.68
CA LEU A 19 -13.65 -24.62 -11.87
C LEU A 19 -12.68 -23.46 -12.11
N ASN A 20 -11.65 -23.71 -12.92
CA ASN A 20 -10.85 -22.66 -13.53
C ASN A 20 -11.78 -21.85 -14.45
N ILE A 21 -12.30 -20.73 -13.95
CA ILE A 21 -12.96 -19.73 -14.78
C ILE A 21 -11.87 -18.95 -15.51
N GLY A 22 -11.27 -19.59 -16.52
CA GLY A 22 -10.58 -18.92 -17.62
C GLY A 22 -11.63 -18.54 -18.65
N LEU A 23 -12.31 -17.41 -18.42
CA LEU A 23 -13.38 -16.95 -19.30
C LEU A 23 -12.77 -16.07 -20.41
N LEU A 24 -12.16 -16.72 -21.40
CA LEU A 24 -12.00 -16.14 -22.74
C LEU A 24 -13.33 -16.33 -23.47
N LEU A 25 -14.23 -15.34 -23.36
CA LEU A 25 -15.42 -15.25 -24.22
C LEU A 25 -15.29 -14.08 -25.18
N SER A 26 -14.92 -14.40 -26.42
CA SER A 26 -15.39 -13.68 -27.59
C SER A 26 -16.86 -14.03 -27.81
N GLY A 27 -17.76 -13.22 -27.24
CA GLY A 27 -19.20 -13.32 -27.41
C GLY A 27 -19.90 -12.22 -26.59
N CYS A 28 -20.28 -11.12 -27.23
CA CYS A 28 -21.04 -10.04 -26.60
C CYS A 28 -22.47 -10.50 -26.28
N THR A 29 -22.69 -11.11 -25.12
CA THR A 29 -23.98 -11.04 -24.44
C THR A 29 -23.85 -10.02 -23.31
N ALA A 30 -24.65 -8.95 -23.35
CA ALA A 30 -24.68 -7.98 -22.27
C ALA A 30 -25.13 -8.68 -20.99
N GLN A 31 -24.29 -8.70 -19.96
CA GLN A 31 -24.61 -9.32 -18.67
C GLN A 31 -25.81 -8.59 -18.03
N SER A 32 -26.80 -9.35 -17.54
CA SER A 32 -27.97 -8.80 -16.85
C SER A 32 -27.58 -8.04 -15.57
N GLY A 33 -28.45 -7.15 -15.08
CA GLY A 33 -28.24 -6.41 -13.82
C GLY A 33 -27.92 -7.33 -12.63
N ALA A 34 -28.69 -8.41 -12.48
CA ALA A 34 -28.44 -9.46 -11.48
C ALA A 34 -27.06 -10.13 -11.64
N GLY A 35 -26.62 -10.36 -12.88
CA GLY A 35 -25.30 -10.92 -13.16
C GLY A 35 -24.17 -9.97 -12.73
N LYS A 36 -24.29 -8.67 -13.02
CA LYS A 36 -23.32 -7.65 -12.58
C LYS A 36 -23.29 -7.55 -11.06
N MET A 37 -24.46 -7.48 -10.42
CA MET A 37 -24.58 -7.46 -8.96
C MET A 37 -23.81 -8.61 -8.32
N ALA A 38 -24.05 -9.85 -8.76
CA ALA A 38 -23.35 -11.03 -8.23
C ALA A 38 -21.82 -10.97 -8.43
N ALA A 39 -21.36 -10.49 -9.58
CA ALA A 39 -19.93 -10.34 -9.85
C ALA A 39 -19.25 -9.31 -8.92
N PHE A 40 -19.86 -8.15 -8.72
CA PHE A 40 -19.34 -7.13 -7.79
C PHE A 40 -19.46 -7.57 -6.33
N GLN A 41 -20.48 -8.35 -5.96
CA GLN A 41 -20.59 -8.96 -4.63
C GLN A 41 -19.40 -9.88 -4.36
N ALA A 42 -19.14 -10.82 -5.27
CA ALA A 42 -18.02 -11.76 -5.17
C ALA A 42 -16.67 -11.05 -5.12
N LYS A 43 -16.51 -9.96 -5.89
CA LYS A 43 -15.31 -9.11 -5.83
C LYS A 43 -15.15 -8.44 -4.47
N ALA A 44 -16.22 -7.88 -3.92
CA ALA A 44 -16.19 -7.27 -2.60
C ALA A 44 -15.78 -8.30 -1.52
N ASP A 45 -16.34 -9.50 -1.57
CA ASP A 45 -16.00 -10.61 -0.65
C ASP A 45 -14.54 -11.07 -0.80
N ALA A 46 -14.05 -11.17 -2.03
CA ALA A 46 -12.70 -11.66 -2.31
C ALA A 46 -11.61 -10.68 -1.84
N TYR A 47 -11.85 -9.38 -1.94
CA TYR A 47 -10.78 -8.37 -1.78
C TYR A 47 -11.05 -7.31 -0.73
N LEU A 48 -12.30 -6.87 -0.56
CA LEU A 48 -12.59 -5.62 0.14
C LEU A 48 -13.20 -5.82 1.53
N VAL A 49 -14.07 -6.81 1.73
CA VAL A 49 -14.84 -6.96 2.97
C VAL A 49 -14.14 -7.94 3.91
N LYS A 50 -13.36 -7.41 4.87
CA LYS A 50 -12.77 -8.23 5.94
C LYS A 50 -13.71 -8.39 7.14
N ASP A 51 -14.53 -7.38 7.36
CA ASP A 51 -15.55 -7.35 8.40
C ASP A 51 -16.90 -7.01 7.77
N ASP A 52 -17.94 -7.81 8.05
CA ASP A 52 -19.25 -7.64 7.43
C ASP A 52 -19.93 -6.31 7.77
N THR A 53 -19.52 -5.64 8.87
CA THR A 53 -20.03 -4.32 9.22
C THR A 53 -19.70 -3.24 8.18
N VAL A 54 -18.69 -3.46 7.33
CA VAL A 54 -18.40 -2.61 6.15
C VAL A 54 -19.62 -2.52 5.22
N ARG A 55 -20.44 -3.57 5.16
CA ARG A 55 -21.66 -3.60 4.36
C ARG A 55 -22.76 -2.70 4.93
N TYR A 56 -22.61 -2.13 6.12
CA TYR A 56 -23.60 -1.22 6.68
C TYR A 56 -23.62 0.16 6.00
N ASN A 57 -22.57 0.49 5.24
CA ASN A 57 -22.45 1.75 4.51
C ASN A 57 -22.52 1.57 2.98
N SER A 58 -22.81 0.36 2.47
CA SER A 58 -22.88 0.10 1.03
C SER A 58 -23.93 -0.94 0.65
N ALA A 59 -24.47 -0.85 -0.57
CA ALA A 59 -25.32 -1.87 -1.16
C ALA A 59 -24.98 -2.04 -2.65
N ILE A 60 -24.77 -3.29 -3.08
CA ILE A 60 -24.58 -3.64 -4.49
C ILE A 60 -25.95 -4.13 -4.98
N LEU A 61 -26.53 -3.40 -5.93
CA LEU A 61 -27.91 -3.55 -6.39
C LEU A 61 -27.94 -4.01 -7.86
N GLU A 62 -29.09 -4.40 -8.39
CA GLU A 62 -29.19 -4.81 -9.81
C GLU A 62 -28.90 -3.69 -10.81
N GLN A 63 -29.02 -2.43 -10.39
CA GLN A 63 -28.86 -1.25 -11.24
C GLN A 63 -27.51 -0.53 -11.04
N GLY A 64 -26.80 -0.79 -9.95
CA GLY A 64 -25.61 -0.03 -9.57
C GLY A 64 -25.13 -0.32 -8.15
N VAL A 65 -24.30 0.59 -7.63
CA VAL A 65 -23.82 0.54 -6.24
C VAL A 65 -24.25 1.80 -5.50
N ALA A 66 -24.89 1.60 -4.35
CA ALA A 66 -25.26 2.66 -3.41
C ALA A 66 -24.26 2.71 -2.25
N MET A 67 -23.88 3.92 -1.85
CA MET A 67 -23.13 4.22 -0.64
C MET A 67 -24.00 5.04 0.32
N TYR A 68 -23.79 4.84 1.62
CA TYR A 68 -24.56 5.48 2.68
C TYR A 68 -23.59 6.08 3.72
N ALA A 69 -23.89 7.31 4.17
CA ALA A 69 -23.07 8.01 5.13
C ALA A 69 -23.07 7.34 6.52
N SER A 70 -24.14 6.61 6.85
CA SER A 70 -24.27 5.87 8.09
C SER A 70 -25.15 4.62 7.95
N PRO A 71 -25.07 3.65 8.89
CA PRO A 71 -26.02 2.55 8.96
C PRO A 71 -27.49 3.01 9.11
N ALA A 72 -27.72 4.14 9.79
CA ALA A 72 -29.05 4.72 9.95
C ALA A 72 -29.59 5.27 8.62
N ASP A 73 -28.75 5.96 7.84
CA ASP A 73 -29.12 6.41 6.49
C ASP A 73 -29.41 5.22 5.57
N LYS A 74 -28.66 4.12 5.69
CA LYS A 74 -28.94 2.88 4.95
C LYS A 74 -30.30 2.28 5.30
N LEU A 75 -30.65 2.21 6.58
CA LEU A 75 -31.96 1.72 7.03
C LEU A 75 -33.11 2.63 6.55
N ALA A 76 -32.85 3.93 6.45
CA ALA A 76 -33.79 4.91 5.92
C ALA A 76 -33.76 5.03 4.38
N GLU A 77 -32.99 4.17 3.68
CA GLU A 77 -32.77 4.19 2.23
C GLU A 77 -32.27 5.53 1.68
N LYS A 78 -31.65 6.35 2.52
CA LYS A 78 -31.11 7.67 2.17
C LYS A 78 -29.67 7.51 1.65
N MET A 79 -29.54 7.39 0.34
CA MET A 79 -28.23 7.23 -0.31
C MET A 79 -27.42 8.54 -0.22
N GLU A 80 -26.12 8.41 0.06
CA GLU A 80 -25.15 9.50 -0.07
C GLU A 80 -24.68 9.61 -1.53
N CYS A 81 -24.45 8.46 -2.17
CA CYS A 81 -24.00 8.38 -3.55
C CYS A 81 -24.52 7.09 -4.20
N PHE A 82 -25.13 7.20 -5.38
CA PHE A 82 -25.46 6.07 -6.24
C PHE A 82 -24.71 6.16 -7.57
N ILE A 83 -24.02 5.09 -7.95
CA ILE A 83 -23.38 4.95 -9.26
C ILE A 83 -24.04 3.81 -10.00
N SER A 84 -24.78 4.13 -11.06
CA SER A 84 -25.38 3.12 -11.93
C SER A 84 -24.32 2.39 -12.75
N TRP A 85 -24.67 1.21 -13.29
CA TRP A 85 -23.77 0.45 -14.16
C TRP A 85 -23.32 1.21 -15.42
N GLU A 86 -24.13 2.15 -15.90
CA GLU A 86 -23.82 2.97 -17.07
C GLU A 86 -22.87 4.13 -16.73
N GLU A 87 -22.85 4.57 -15.47
CA GLU A 87 -22.00 5.67 -14.99
C GLU A 87 -20.60 5.22 -14.57
N ILE A 88 -20.34 3.90 -14.43
CA ILE A 88 -19.02 3.37 -14.04
C ILE A 88 -17.86 3.99 -14.85
N PRO A 89 -17.90 4.06 -16.20
CA PRO A 89 -16.79 4.63 -16.96
C PRO A 89 -16.54 6.11 -16.63
N ALA A 90 -17.60 6.89 -16.40
CA ALA A 90 -17.49 8.29 -16.03
C ALA A 90 -16.97 8.46 -14.60
N PHE A 91 -17.43 7.64 -13.65
CA PHE A 91 -16.92 7.61 -12.28
C PHE A 91 -15.42 7.27 -12.25
N GLN A 92 -15.00 6.21 -12.95
CA GLN A 92 -13.60 5.82 -13.06
C GLN A 92 -12.74 6.94 -13.68
N ALA A 93 -13.24 7.58 -14.74
CA ALA A 93 -12.56 8.69 -15.40
C ALA A 93 -12.44 9.91 -14.46
N MET A 94 -13.49 10.23 -13.72
CA MET A 94 -13.53 11.33 -12.74
C MET A 94 -12.48 11.12 -11.64
N VAL A 95 -12.47 9.96 -10.99
CA VAL A 95 -11.52 9.66 -9.91
C VAL A 95 -10.08 9.64 -10.42
N ARG A 96 -9.85 9.21 -11.67
CA ARG A 96 -8.51 9.22 -12.27
C ARG A 96 -8.02 10.59 -12.69
N GLN A 97 -8.90 11.51 -13.08
CA GLN A 97 -8.52 12.80 -13.66
C GLN A 97 -8.53 13.96 -12.67
N LEU A 98 -9.31 13.85 -11.58
CA LEU A 98 -9.40 14.89 -10.57
C LEU A 98 -8.38 14.67 -9.45
N PRO A 99 -7.86 15.77 -8.85
CA PRO A 99 -7.20 15.69 -7.56
C PRO A 99 -8.12 15.05 -6.52
N THR A 100 -7.55 14.28 -5.58
CA THR A 100 -8.30 13.50 -4.56
C THR A 100 -9.38 14.31 -3.87
N GLN A 101 -9.08 15.54 -3.43
CA GLN A 101 -10.05 16.39 -2.74
C GLN A 101 -11.22 16.79 -3.64
N LYS A 102 -10.97 17.06 -4.93
CA LYS A 102 -12.03 17.40 -5.90
C LYS A 102 -12.87 16.18 -6.28
N ALA A 103 -12.25 15.00 -6.36
CA ALA A 103 -13.01 13.76 -6.55
C ALA A 103 -13.94 13.49 -5.34
N LEU A 104 -13.48 13.77 -4.12
CA LEU A 104 -14.29 13.65 -2.92
C LEU A 104 -15.46 14.64 -2.88
N GLU A 105 -15.25 15.89 -3.27
CA GLU A 105 -16.32 16.88 -3.40
C GLU A 105 -17.39 16.40 -4.40
N VAL A 106 -16.98 15.96 -5.60
CA VAL A 106 -17.90 15.44 -6.62
C VAL A 106 -18.66 14.19 -6.13
N TYR A 107 -17.99 13.32 -5.38
CA TYR A 107 -18.62 12.15 -4.77
C TYR A 107 -19.71 12.53 -3.76
N LEU A 108 -19.43 13.50 -2.87
CA LEU A 108 -20.37 13.97 -1.86
C LEU A 108 -21.55 14.74 -2.47
N GLU A 109 -21.36 15.37 -3.62
CA GLU A 109 -22.41 16.07 -4.38
C GLU A 109 -23.26 15.13 -5.25
N LYS A 110 -22.85 13.87 -5.46
CA LYS A 110 -23.50 12.94 -6.41
C LYS A 110 -24.97 12.68 -6.07
N GLY A 111 -25.29 12.39 -4.81
CA GLY A 111 -26.62 11.93 -4.43
C GLY A 111 -27.04 10.64 -5.14
N ASP A 112 -28.34 10.47 -5.37
CA ASP A 112 -28.94 9.26 -5.97
C ASP A 112 -29.36 9.42 -7.44
N GLY A 113 -29.47 10.66 -7.94
CA GLY A 113 -29.83 10.96 -9.32
C GLY A 113 -28.72 10.66 -10.33
N PRO A 114 -29.07 10.47 -11.62
CA PRO A 114 -28.06 10.28 -12.67
C PRO A 114 -27.26 11.56 -12.90
N TRP A 115 -25.98 11.41 -13.25
CA TRP A 115 -25.21 12.53 -13.80
C TRP A 115 -25.79 13.02 -15.12
N ASP A 116 -25.75 14.33 -15.33
CA ASP A 116 -26.19 14.93 -16.59
C ASP A 116 -25.24 14.58 -17.76
N ALA A 117 -25.74 14.75 -18.98
CA ALA A 117 -24.99 14.44 -20.19
C ALA A 117 -23.68 15.26 -20.33
N GLY A 118 -23.63 16.47 -19.76
CA GLY A 118 -22.43 17.31 -19.77
C GLY A 118 -21.33 16.73 -18.88
N PHE A 119 -21.69 16.24 -17.69
CA PHE A 119 -20.77 15.53 -16.81
C PHE A 119 -20.24 14.25 -17.46
N LEU A 120 -21.13 13.43 -18.05
CA LEU A 120 -20.75 12.19 -18.73
C LEU A 120 -19.81 12.45 -19.92
N ALA A 121 -20.07 13.52 -20.70
CA ALA A 121 -19.21 13.91 -21.81
C ALA A 121 -17.85 14.47 -21.35
N ARG A 122 -17.79 15.10 -20.18
CA ARG A 122 -16.55 15.64 -19.60
C ARG A 122 -15.62 14.53 -19.12
N PHE A 123 -16.16 13.52 -18.44
CA PHE A 123 -15.36 12.44 -17.84
C PHE A 123 -15.44 11.18 -18.67
N VAL A 124 -14.69 11.16 -19.76
CA VAL A 124 -14.48 9.96 -20.58
C VAL A 124 -13.13 9.30 -20.24
N PRO A 125 -12.99 7.98 -20.40
CA PRO A 125 -11.72 7.30 -20.20
C PRO A 125 -10.59 7.96 -21.01
N LEU A 126 -9.45 8.22 -20.34
CA LEU A 126 -8.29 8.82 -21.00
C LEU A 126 -7.86 7.93 -22.16
N LYS A 127 -7.80 8.50 -23.37
CA LYS A 127 -7.16 7.82 -24.50
C LYS A 127 -5.72 7.53 -24.09
N LYS A 128 -5.31 6.26 -24.17
CA LYS A 128 -3.89 5.92 -24.07
C LYS A 128 -3.16 6.76 -25.11
N LYS A 129 -2.21 7.61 -24.68
CA LYS A 129 -1.35 8.36 -25.61
C LYS A 129 -0.80 7.35 -26.62
N GLY A 130 -0.77 7.71 -27.91
CA GLY A 130 -0.16 6.87 -28.94
C GLY A 130 1.24 6.50 -28.51
N SER A 131 1.41 5.27 -28.02
CA SER A 131 2.67 4.81 -27.47
C SER A 131 3.62 4.58 -28.63
N SER A 132 4.87 4.98 -28.47
CA SER A 132 5.94 4.39 -29.27
C SER A 132 5.81 2.87 -29.11
N GLN A 133 5.62 2.16 -30.22
CA GLN A 133 5.30 0.74 -30.20
C GLN A 133 6.43 -0.02 -29.51
N ALA A 134 6.12 -0.81 -28.48
CA ALA A 134 7.13 -1.63 -27.82
C ALA A 134 7.77 -2.58 -28.82
N ASN A 135 9.07 -2.77 -28.66
CA ASN A 135 9.87 -3.68 -29.47
C ASN A 135 10.87 -4.42 -28.56
N LYS A 136 11.65 -5.33 -29.13
CA LYS A 136 12.63 -6.13 -28.37
C LYS A 136 13.64 -5.30 -27.59
N ALA A 137 14.08 -4.15 -28.11
CA ALA A 137 15.06 -3.29 -27.46
C ALA A 137 14.44 -2.36 -26.41
N ARG A 138 13.17 -1.99 -26.58
CA ARG A 138 12.42 -1.12 -25.66
C ARG A 138 11.09 -1.79 -25.31
N PRO A 139 11.13 -2.89 -24.54
CA PRO A 139 9.93 -3.68 -24.25
C PRO A 139 8.92 -2.89 -23.40
N LEU A 140 9.38 -1.86 -22.68
CA LEU A 140 8.54 -1.04 -21.81
C LEU A 140 8.17 0.33 -22.41
N ALA A 141 8.44 0.56 -23.70
CA ALA A 141 8.09 1.78 -24.41
C ALA A 141 6.60 2.16 -24.24
N GLY A 142 6.34 3.40 -23.81
CA GLY A 142 5.00 3.94 -23.65
C GLY A 142 4.25 3.52 -22.38
N LEU A 143 4.86 2.75 -21.47
CA LEU A 143 4.32 2.55 -20.13
C LEU A 143 4.76 3.68 -19.20
N ARG A 144 3.86 4.05 -18.29
CA ARG A 144 4.13 4.97 -17.18
C ARG A 144 4.13 4.16 -15.89
N ILE A 145 5.25 4.14 -15.18
CA ILE A 145 5.43 3.30 -13.99
C ILE A 145 5.79 4.19 -12.80
N ALA A 146 5.02 4.09 -11.72
CA ALA A 146 5.36 4.73 -10.46
C ALA A 146 6.09 3.74 -9.55
N LEU A 147 7.18 4.18 -8.94
CA LEU A 147 7.93 3.45 -7.94
C LEU A 147 7.81 4.19 -6.60
N ASP A 148 7.42 3.48 -5.55
CA ASP A 148 7.39 3.98 -4.18
C ASP A 148 8.37 3.19 -3.31
N PRO A 149 9.60 3.70 -3.12
CA PRO A 149 10.51 3.16 -2.12
C PRO A 149 9.93 3.37 -0.71
N GLY A 150 9.59 2.26 -0.04
CA GLY A 150 9.04 2.28 1.31
C GLY A 150 9.97 2.99 2.31
N HIS A 151 9.41 3.51 3.39
CA HIS A 151 10.17 4.16 4.48
C HIS A 151 10.95 5.42 4.03
N LEU A 152 11.66 6.05 4.97
CA LEU A 152 12.54 7.20 4.71
C LEU A 152 14.01 6.79 4.73
N GLY A 153 14.41 5.98 5.71
CA GLY A 153 15.80 5.61 5.92
C GLY A 153 16.67 6.80 6.31
N GLY A 154 17.85 6.92 5.71
CA GLY A 154 18.86 7.90 6.08
C GLY A 154 19.86 7.33 7.06
N THR A 155 20.09 8.05 8.16
CA THR A 155 21.04 7.61 9.20
C THR A 155 20.49 6.42 9.98
N MET A 156 21.39 5.57 10.51
CA MET A 156 21.00 4.51 11.42
C MET A 156 20.37 5.04 12.71
N ASP A 157 20.78 6.21 13.19
CA ASP A 157 20.20 6.84 14.38
C ASP A 157 18.70 7.13 14.19
N PHE A 158 18.34 7.81 13.09
CA PHE A 158 16.93 8.05 12.74
C PHE A 158 16.14 6.75 12.56
N ALA A 159 16.72 5.77 11.85
CA ALA A 159 16.06 4.48 11.65
C ALA A 159 15.81 3.73 12.97
N GLN A 160 16.74 3.83 13.94
CA GLN A 160 16.65 3.18 15.24
C GLN A 160 15.76 3.93 16.21
N ASN A 161 15.83 5.25 16.29
CA ASN A 161 15.20 6.04 17.34
C ASN A 161 13.82 6.56 16.93
N THR A 162 13.60 6.81 15.64
CA THR A 162 12.38 7.42 15.12
C THR A 162 11.55 6.44 14.30
N GLU A 163 12.10 5.94 13.18
CA GLU A 163 11.34 5.15 12.20
C GLU A 163 11.08 3.70 12.67
N LYS A 164 11.99 3.13 13.46
CA LYS A 164 11.98 1.74 13.94
C LYS A 164 11.97 0.72 12.79
N LYS A 165 12.71 1.01 11.72
CA LYS A 165 12.81 0.20 10.50
C LYS A 165 14.27 -0.10 10.15
N TYR A 166 14.86 -0.96 10.98
CA TYR A 166 16.26 -1.32 10.91
C TYR A 166 16.47 -2.79 11.29
N VAL A 167 17.63 -3.32 10.91
CA VAL A 167 18.12 -4.63 11.36
C VAL A 167 19.45 -4.41 12.06
N ARG A 168 19.55 -4.94 13.28
CA ARG A 168 20.82 -5.17 13.97
C ARG A 168 20.86 -6.60 14.44
N ILE A 169 21.96 -7.30 14.17
CA ILE A 169 22.16 -8.68 14.66
C ILE A 169 23.60 -8.78 15.12
N GLU A 170 23.80 -9.27 16.35
CA GLU A 170 25.12 -9.48 16.90
C GLU A 170 25.90 -10.54 16.10
N GLN A 171 27.22 -10.40 16.06
CA GLN A 171 28.08 -11.45 15.55
C GLN A 171 27.88 -12.73 16.35
N ASN A 172 27.49 -13.81 15.66
CA ASN A 172 27.35 -15.12 16.27
C ASN A 172 27.74 -16.22 15.27
N ARG A 173 29.04 -16.54 15.24
CA ARG A 173 29.60 -17.53 14.30
C ARG A 173 28.99 -18.92 14.48
N ALA A 174 28.62 -19.28 15.71
CA ALA A 174 27.96 -20.56 16.00
C ALA A 174 26.55 -20.65 15.39
N LYS A 175 25.88 -19.50 15.20
CA LYS A 175 24.60 -19.37 14.52
C LYS A 175 24.73 -18.85 13.08
N GLY A 176 25.90 -19.01 12.45
CA GLY A 176 26.13 -18.65 11.04
C GLY A 176 26.30 -17.16 10.73
N VAL A 177 26.18 -16.26 11.71
CA VAL A 177 26.37 -14.81 11.53
C VAL A 177 27.83 -14.45 11.73
N ARG A 178 28.53 -14.10 10.63
CA ARG A 178 29.99 -13.96 10.62
C ARG A 178 30.52 -12.64 11.18
N GLU A 179 29.71 -11.60 11.13
CA GLU A 179 30.02 -10.22 11.54
C GLU A 179 28.77 -9.55 12.11
N GLU A 180 28.94 -8.43 12.82
CA GLU A 180 27.79 -7.63 13.25
C GLU A 180 27.06 -7.06 12.03
N VAL A 181 25.74 -7.24 12.02
CA VAL A 181 24.86 -6.73 10.97
C VAL A 181 24.22 -5.43 11.43
N SER A 182 24.23 -4.40 10.58
CA SER A 182 23.60 -3.11 10.85
C SER A 182 23.22 -2.36 9.57
N PHE A 183 21.92 -2.23 9.31
CA PHE A 183 21.39 -1.44 8.19
C PHE A 183 19.92 -1.04 8.43
N ASN A 184 19.38 -0.18 7.56
CA ASN A 184 17.99 0.25 7.61
C ASN A 184 17.24 -0.04 6.31
N GLU A 185 15.95 -0.35 6.44
CA GLU A 185 15.10 -0.76 5.32
C GLU A 185 14.93 0.39 4.31
N GLY A 186 14.76 1.63 4.78
CA GLY A 186 14.53 2.79 3.91
C GLY A 186 15.67 3.09 2.94
N ASN A 187 16.92 2.78 3.29
CA ASN A 187 18.05 2.88 2.35
C ASN A 187 18.04 1.73 1.33
N LEU A 188 17.68 0.51 1.75
CA LEU A 188 17.57 -0.64 0.85
C LEU A 188 16.47 -0.44 -0.20
N THR A 189 15.27 -0.04 0.23
CA THR A 189 14.14 0.22 -0.67
C THR A 189 14.46 1.36 -1.65
N LEU A 190 15.14 2.42 -1.20
CA LEU A 190 15.60 3.52 -2.08
C LEU A 190 16.57 3.02 -3.13
N ALA A 191 17.59 2.27 -2.72
CA ALA A 191 18.58 1.72 -3.63
C ALA A 191 17.95 0.81 -4.68
N THR A 192 17.04 -0.09 -4.26
CA THR A 192 16.27 -0.96 -5.16
C THR A 192 15.41 -0.13 -6.12
N GLY A 193 14.71 0.90 -5.62
CA GLY A 193 13.88 1.77 -6.44
C GLY A 193 14.66 2.59 -7.47
N LEU A 194 15.83 3.12 -7.10
CA LEU A 194 16.72 3.86 -8.00
C LEU A 194 17.25 2.94 -9.12
N GLU A 195 17.71 1.74 -8.77
CA GLU A 195 18.22 0.78 -9.75
C GLU A 195 17.11 0.26 -10.67
N LEU A 196 15.95 -0.09 -10.11
CA LEU A 196 14.78 -0.49 -10.89
C LEU A 196 14.34 0.65 -11.82
N GLY A 197 14.30 1.88 -11.32
CA GLY A 197 13.97 3.06 -12.12
C GLY A 197 14.93 3.30 -13.27
N ARG A 198 16.23 2.98 -13.11
CA ARG A 198 17.21 2.99 -14.20
C ARG A 198 16.88 1.95 -15.26
N LEU A 199 16.69 0.68 -14.85
CA LEU A 199 16.38 -0.44 -15.74
C LEU A 199 15.08 -0.19 -16.54
N LEU A 200 14.03 0.28 -15.88
CA LEU A 200 12.74 0.57 -16.52
C LEU A 200 12.85 1.71 -17.56
N ARG A 201 13.60 2.77 -17.25
CA ARG A 201 13.82 3.88 -18.19
C ARG A 201 14.63 3.44 -19.41
N GLU A 202 15.68 2.64 -19.21
CA GLU A 202 16.47 2.06 -20.30
C GLU A 202 15.61 1.17 -21.22
N ALA A 203 14.67 0.43 -20.65
CA ALA A 203 13.68 -0.36 -21.42
C ALA A 203 12.56 0.49 -22.06
N GLY A 204 12.56 1.81 -21.86
CA GLY A 204 11.71 2.78 -22.54
C GLY A 204 10.47 3.25 -21.77
N ALA A 205 10.31 2.89 -20.49
CA ALA A 205 9.22 3.39 -19.66
C ALA A 205 9.45 4.86 -19.22
N GLU A 206 8.35 5.58 -18.99
CA GLU A 206 8.34 6.80 -18.19
C GLU A 206 8.23 6.41 -16.72
N VAL A 207 9.12 6.92 -15.86
CA VAL A 207 9.21 6.47 -14.47
C VAL A 207 9.19 7.64 -13.50
N LEU A 208 8.26 7.57 -12.54
CA LEU A 208 8.19 8.41 -11.35
C LEU A 208 8.78 7.65 -10.15
N LEU A 209 9.61 8.29 -9.33
CA LEU A 209 9.89 7.86 -7.95
C LEU A 209 9.21 8.83 -6.98
N THR A 210 8.59 8.31 -5.91
CA THR A 210 7.95 9.17 -4.89
C THR A 210 8.99 9.95 -4.06
N ARG A 211 10.19 9.38 -3.90
CA ARG A 211 11.37 9.98 -3.28
C ARG A 211 12.65 9.50 -3.97
N GLU A 212 13.68 10.36 -3.96
CA GLU A 212 14.97 10.10 -4.63
C GLU A 212 16.17 10.33 -3.71
N SER A 213 15.95 10.55 -2.41
CA SER A 213 17.00 10.87 -1.44
C SER A 213 16.80 10.15 -0.11
N GLU A 214 17.91 9.83 0.54
CA GLU A 214 17.95 9.20 1.85
C GLU A 214 17.35 10.11 2.92
N GLY A 215 16.49 9.55 3.78
CA GLY A 215 15.90 10.30 4.90
C GLY A 215 14.87 11.36 4.50
N HIS A 216 14.51 11.47 3.21
CA HIS A 216 13.54 12.44 2.71
C HIS A 216 12.18 11.76 2.49
N CYS A 217 11.11 12.44 2.90
CA CYS A 217 9.74 12.06 2.56
C CYS A 217 9.40 12.51 1.12
N ALA A 218 8.19 12.21 0.66
CA ALA A 218 7.73 12.61 -0.67
C ALA A 218 7.67 14.14 -0.84
N LEU A 219 7.62 14.94 0.22
CA LEU A 219 7.65 16.41 0.11
C LEU A 219 9.08 16.96 -0.13
N GLY A 220 10.10 16.09 -0.13
CA GLY A 220 11.48 16.44 -0.48
C GLY A 220 12.35 16.87 0.69
N TYR A 221 11.89 16.70 1.94
CA TYR A 221 12.63 17.01 3.16
C TYR A 221 12.52 15.89 4.20
N GLY A 222 13.38 15.92 5.21
CA GLY A 222 13.37 14.96 6.32
C GLY A 222 12.47 15.38 7.49
N PHE A 223 12.33 14.47 8.46
CA PHE A 223 11.47 14.67 9.64
C PHE A 223 11.88 15.88 10.49
N GLU A 224 13.18 16.10 10.71
CA GLU A 224 13.66 17.25 11.48
C GLU A 224 13.33 18.59 10.81
N THR A 225 13.51 18.68 9.49
CA THR A 225 13.12 19.87 8.72
C THR A 225 11.61 20.10 8.79
N TRP A 226 10.81 19.03 8.75
CA TRP A 226 9.37 19.15 8.94
C TRP A 226 9.02 19.68 10.34
N LEU A 227 9.67 19.18 11.39
CA LEU A 227 9.47 19.71 12.75
C LEU A 227 9.78 21.21 12.85
N ASP A 228 10.82 21.69 12.16
CA ASP A 228 11.13 23.12 12.08
C ASP A 228 10.00 23.91 11.39
N MET A 229 9.41 23.35 10.34
CA MET A 229 8.24 23.94 9.66
C MET A 229 7.01 23.99 10.57
N GLU A 230 6.77 22.96 11.39
CA GLU A 230 5.67 22.92 12.35
C GLU A 230 5.82 24.01 13.43
N VAL A 231 7.06 24.26 13.90
CA VAL A 231 7.36 25.40 14.78
C VAL A 231 7.01 26.71 14.09
N ALA A 232 7.49 26.92 12.85
CA ALA A 232 7.24 28.15 12.12
C ALA A 232 5.74 28.38 11.87
N ALA A 233 4.98 27.32 11.54
CA ALA A 233 3.54 27.37 11.32
C ALA A 233 2.74 27.75 12.58
N LEU A 234 3.25 27.42 13.76
CA LEU A 234 2.63 27.78 15.03
C LEU A 234 3.01 29.21 15.48
N GLU A 235 4.29 29.59 15.31
CA GLU A 235 4.80 30.90 15.74
C GLU A 235 4.33 32.05 14.83
N TYR A 236 4.24 31.82 13.52
CA TYR A 236 4.01 32.88 12.52
C TYR A 236 2.78 32.66 11.64
N GLY A 237 2.02 31.59 11.86
CA GLY A 237 0.83 31.27 11.06
C GLY A 237 -0.43 32.07 11.44
N PRO A 238 -1.45 32.10 10.56
CA PRO A 238 -2.73 32.74 10.87
C PRO A 238 -3.37 32.16 12.14
N GLY A 239 -3.77 33.04 13.07
CA GLY A 239 -4.35 32.64 14.36
C GLY A 239 -3.32 32.23 15.42
N SER A 240 -2.05 32.63 15.27
CA SER A 240 -0.96 32.37 16.22
C SER A 240 -1.28 32.87 17.63
N ARG A 241 -1.79 31.98 18.49
CA ARG A 241 -1.61 32.07 19.94
C ARG A 241 -0.69 30.92 20.30
N GLY A 242 0.61 31.19 20.39
CA GLY A 242 1.52 30.23 21.00
C GLY A 242 0.97 29.89 22.39
N PRO A 243 0.78 28.60 22.73
CA PRO A 243 0.26 28.24 24.05
C PRO A 243 1.14 28.88 25.15
N HIS A 244 0.49 29.53 26.12
CA HIS A 244 1.18 30.18 27.24
C HIS A 244 2.14 29.17 27.91
N GLY A 245 3.40 29.57 28.15
CA GLY A 245 4.42 28.74 28.82
C GLY A 245 5.41 28.01 27.90
N PHE A 246 5.24 28.06 26.58
CA PHE A 246 6.13 27.36 25.64
C PHE A 246 7.50 28.03 25.43
N ALA A 247 7.64 29.34 25.69
CA ALA A 247 8.90 30.06 25.51
C ALA A 247 10.03 29.54 26.41
N ALA A 248 9.71 29.12 27.64
CA ALA A 248 10.69 28.52 28.56
C ALA A 248 11.14 27.13 28.08
N LEU A 249 10.20 26.32 27.54
CA LEU A 249 10.52 24.99 27.01
C LEU A 249 11.44 25.07 25.79
N LYS A 250 11.24 26.07 24.90
CA LYS A 250 12.10 26.29 23.73
C LYS A 250 13.58 26.47 24.10
N GLN A 251 13.86 27.05 25.26
CA GLN A 251 15.24 27.25 25.76
C GLN A 251 15.78 26.02 26.49
N GLN A 252 14.93 25.31 27.25
CA GLN A 252 15.34 24.19 28.10
C GLN A 252 15.46 22.86 27.34
N ASP A 253 14.51 22.58 26.45
CA ASP A 253 14.46 21.38 25.62
C ASP A 253 13.90 21.71 24.23
N PRO A 254 14.77 22.12 23.29
CA PRO A 254 14.37 22.49 21.93
C PRO A 254 13.68 21.35 21.18
N LYS A 255 14.04 20.09 21.46
CA LYS A 255 13.45 18.93 20.79
C LYS A 255 12.03 18.68 21.28
N ALA A 256 11.81 18.67 22.59
CA ALA A 256 10.46 18.56 23.16
C ALA A 256 9.56 19.72 22.69
N TYR A 257 10.12 20.93 22.59
CA TYR A 257 9.39 22.08 22.06
C TYR A 257 8.91 21.86 20.61
N LYS A 258 9.78 21.39 19.70
CA LYS A 258 9.40 21.06 18.32
C LYS A 258 8.27 20.02 18.26
N LEU A 259 8.39 18.94 19.04
CA LEU A 259 7.39 17.86 19.07
C LEU A 259 6.03 18.37 19.57
N ARG A 260 6.01 19.24 20.58
CA ARG A 260 4.77 19.86 21.06
C ARG A 260 4.16 20.82 20.05
N CYS A 261 4.96 21.54 19.28
CA CYS A 261 4.43 22.37 18.19
C CYS A 261 3.75 21.52 17.12
N ALA A 262 4.39 20.43 16.70
CA ALA A 262 3.79 19.46 15.77
C ALA A 262 2.50 18.84 16.32
N ALA A 263 2.47 18.48 17.62
CA ALA A 263 1.25 17.98 18.27
C ALA A 263 0.12 19.02 18.25
N ALA A 264 0.41 20.27 18.59
CA ALA A 264 -0.58 21.36 18.60
C ALA A 264 -1.15 21.64 17.21
N ASN A 265 -0.30 21.65 16.18
CA ASN A 265 -0.76 21.78 14.80
C ASN A 265 -1.63 20.60 14.36
N PHE A 266 -1.25 19.38 14.72
CA PHE A 266 -2.04 18.18 14.43
C PHE A 266 -3.42 18.22 15.10
N ILE A 267 -3.49 18.57 16.39
CA ILE A 267 -4.76 18.76 17.12
C ILE A 267 -5.66 19.76 16.40
N ARG A 268 -5.10 20.91 15.99
CA ARG A 268 -5.86 21.94 15.26
C ARG A 268 -6.34 21.44 13.90
N ALA A 269 -5.47 20.77 13.14
CA ALA A 269 -5.78 20.30 11.79
C ALA A 269 -6.84 19.19 11.78
N GLU A 270 -6.80 18.31 12.76
CA GLU A 270 -7.72 17.17 12.89
C GLU A 270 -8.89 17.44 13.85
N GLN A 271 -9.00 18.67 14.37
CA GLN A 271 -10.05 19.09 15.30
C GLN A 271 -10.19 18.16 16.51
N ILE A 272 -9.05 17.69 17.05
CA ILE A 272 -9.02 16.77 18.20
C ILE A 272 -9.45 17.55 19.45
N THR A 273 -10.40 16.99 20.21
CA THR A 273 -10.95 17.61 21.41
C THR A 273 -10.83 16.70 22.64
N GLY A 274 -11.13 17.24 23.82
CA GLY A 274 -11.19 16.46 25.06
C GLY A 274 -9.84 15.88 25.49
N THR A 275 -9.88 14.72 26.12
CA THR A 275 -8.71 14.04 26.73
C THR A 275 -7.63 13.70 25.71
N ASP A 276 -7.99 13.44 24.46
CA ASP A 276 -7.03 13.09 23.41
C ASP A 276 -6.14 14.28 23.06
N SER A 277 -6.72 15.48 23.01
CA SER A 277 -5.95 16.71 22.75
C SER A 277 -4.92 16.97 23.86
N ILE A 278 -5.29 16.73 25.12
CA ILE A 278 -4.39 16.84 26.27
C ILE A 278 -3.27 15.81 26.16
N TRP A 279 -3.61 14.56 25.87
CA TRP A 279 -2.63 13.48 25.70
C TRP A 279 -1.60 13.82 24.61
N TRP A 280 -2.05 14.33 23.46
CA TRP A 280 -1.15 14.71 22.36
C TRP A 280 -0.13 15.78 22.76
N VAL A 281 -0.55 16.82 23.50
CA VAL A 281 0.35 17.90 23.94
C VAL A 281 1.32 17.41 25.03
N GLU A 282 0.84 16.60 25.95
CA GLU A 282 1.59 16.27 27.17
C GLU A 282 2.43 15.00 27.06
N ASN A 283 1.99 14.02 26.25
CA ASN A 283 2.51 12.66 26.27
C ASN A 283 2.98 12.13 24.91
N ALA A 284 2.70 12.83 23.79
CA ALA A 284 3.12 12.35 22.48
C ALA A 284 4.64 12.26 22.38
N SER A 285 5.15 11.04 22.20
CA SER A 285 6.55 10.81 21.91
C SER A 285 6.90 11.21 20.48
N GLU A 286 8.19 11.35 20.20
CA GLU A 286 8.70 11.50 18.83
C GLU A 286 8.14 10.42 17.89
N ARG A 287 8.03 9.18 18.37
CA ARG A 287 7.45 8.07 17.60
C ARG A 287 5.97 8.29 17.29
N ASN A 288 5.20 8.88 18.21
CA ASN A 288 3.79 9.20 17.95
C ASN A 288 3.68 10.27 16.87
N ILE A 289 4.47 11.33 16.99
CA ILE A 289 4.53 12.44 16.02
C ILE A 289 5.01 11.96 14.64
N TYR A 290 6.03 11.11 14.59
CA TYR A 290 6.49 10.52 13.34
C TYR A 290 5.41 9.63 12.71
N ARG A 291 4.87 8.67 13.46
CA ARG A 291 4.00 7.62 12.89
C ARG A 291 2.61 8.10 12.49
N ILE A 292 2.12 9.19 13.07
CA ILE A 292 0.75 9.65 12.85
C ILE A 292 0.76 10.94 12.02
N PRO A 293 1.07 12.14 12.55
CA PRO A 293 0.98 13.35 11.73
C PRO A 293 1.95 13.35 10.56
N PHE A 294 3.23 13.01 10.78
CA PHE A 294 4.22 13.07 9.70
C PHE A 294 3.99 12.02 8.61
N LEU A 295 3.81 10.74 8.96
CA LEU A 295 3.53 9.71 7.94
C LEU A 295 2.18 9.95 7.24
N LYS A 296 1.20 10.57 7.88
CA LYS A 296 -0.08 10.94 7.24
C LYS A 296 0.14 11.92 6.09
N ILE A 297 0.96 12.96 6.29
CA ILE A 297 1.28 13.91 5.22
C ILE A 297 2.17 13.29 4.15
N ASP A 298 3.13 12.43 4.53
CA ASP A 298 4.00 11.74 3.58
C ASP A 298 3.19 10.80 2.68
N PHE A 299 2.33 9.96 3.25
CA PHE A 299 1.51 9.03 2.46
C PHE A 299 0.51 9.74 1.55
N ARG A 300 -0.07 10.86 2.00
CA ARG A 300 -0.90 11.71 1.14
C ARG A 300 -0.10 12.25 -0.04
N GLU A 301 1.10 12.75 0.19
CA GLU A 301 1.94 13.28 -0.89
C GLU A 301 2.42 12.17 -1.84
N ARG A 302 2.80 10.99 -1.33
CA ARG A 302 3.10 9.81 -2.16
C ARG A 302 1.94 9.50 -3.08
N ALA A 303 0.73 9.37 -2.54
CA ALA A 303 -0.47 9.09 -3.32
C ALA A 303 -0.78 10.21 -4.32
N ASN A 304 -0.65 11.49 -3.94
CA ASN A 304 -0.87 12.62 -4.84
C ASN A 304 0.07 12.60 -6.04
N LYS A 305 1.38 12.40 -5.80
CA LYS A 305 2.37 12.29 -6.88
C LYS A 305 2.06 11.12 -7.81
N ILE A 306 1.76 9.95 -7.25
CA ILE A 306 1.44 8.74 -8.02
C ILE A 306 0.18 8.99 -8.85
N ASN A 307 -0.90 9.47 -8.24
CA ASN A 307 -2.17 9.69 -8.93
C ASN A 307 -2.05 10.75 -10.03
N ALA A 308 -1.39 11.88 -9.76
CA ALA A 308 -1.15 12.93 -10.76
C ALA A 308 -0.28 12.43 -11.93
N PHE A 309 0.57 11.43 -11.69
CA PHE A 309 1.36 10.79 -12.72
C PHE A 309 0.56 9.80 -13.56
N HIS A 310 -0.68 9.45 -13.23
CA HIS A 310 -1.53 8.50 -13.97
C HIS A 310 -0.77 7.26 -14.49
N PRO A 311 -0.12 6.47 -13.61
CA PRO A 311 0.66 5.31 -14.03
C PRO A 311 -0.23 4.18 -14.58
N ASP A 312 0.34 3.37 -15.48
CA ASP A 312 -0.24 2.10 -15.90
C ASP A 312 -0.14 1.03 -14.81
N LEU A 313 0.89 1.13 -13.95
CA LEU A 313 1.11 0.31 -12.75
C LEU A 313 2.00 1.04 -11.72
N THR A 314 1.82 0.69 -10.45
CA THR A 314 2.65 1.17 -9.33
C THR A 314 3.36 0.01 -8.62
N LEU A 315 4.64 0.16 -8.31
CA LEU A 315 5.40 -0.78 -7.48
C LEU A 315 5.80 -0.11 -6.17
N ILE A 316 5.31 -0.63 -5.04
CA ILE A 316 5.70 -0.19 -3.70
C ILE A 316 6.67 -1.23 -3.16
N ILE A 317 7.90 -0.80 -2.85
CA ILE A 317 9.04 -1.69 -2.60
C ILE A 317 9.33 -1.72 -1.09
N HIS A 318 9.22 -2.91 -0.51
CA HIS A 318 9.55 -3.19 0.88
C HIS A 318 10.37 -4.48 1.02
N TYR A 319 10.95 -4.62 2.21
CA TYR A 319 11.56 -5.84 2.68
C TYR A 319 10.98 -6.18 4.04
N ASN A 320 10.83 -7.46 4.34
CA ASN A 320 10.13 -7.88 5.54
C ASN A 320 11.10 -8.37 6.62
N ILE A 321 10.57 -8.67 7.80
CA ILE A 321 11.26 -9.44 8.83
C ILE A 321 10.34 -10.56 9.31
N TYR A 322 10.89 -11.55 10.00
CA TYR A 322 10.04 -12.56 10.62
C TYR A 322 9.24 -11.96 11.78
N GLU A 323 7.90 -11.93 11.68
CA GLU A 323 7.03 -11.26 12.66
C GLU A 323 7.26 -11.67 14.11
N LYS A 324 7.71 -12.91 14.38
CA LYS A 324 7.95 -13.40 15.75
C LYS A 324 9.37 -13.10 16.26
N ASN A 325 10.13 -12.28 15.56
CA ASN A 325 11.49 -11.89 15.92
C ASN A 325 11.49 -10.48 16.52
N ASP A 326 11.09 -10.40 17.79
CA ASP A 326 11.15 -9.14 18.52
C ASP A 326 12.60 -8.80 18.89
N ALA A 327 12.96 -7.53 18.72
CA ALA A 327 14.28 -7.05 19.13
C ALA A 327 14.42 -7.08 20.67
N ASP A 328 15.63 -7.35 21.14
CA ASP A 328 15.96 -7.26 22.56
C ASP A 328 15.97 -5.80 23.07
N ARG A 329 16.30 -5.62 24.34
CA ARG A 329 16.33 -4.28 24.97
C ARG A 329 17.39 -3.35 24.37
N GLN A 330 18.40 -3.90 23.71
CA GLN A 330 19.47 -3.17 23.02
C GLN A 330 19.15 -2.94 21.53
N GLY A 331 18.03 -3.47 21.04
CA GLY A 331 17.57 -3.34 19.66
C GLY A 331 18.14 -4.38 18.71
N PHE A 332 18.73 -5.48 19.20
CA PHE A 332 19.21 -6.57 18.35
C PHE A 332 18.12 -7.61 18.10
N LEU A 333 18.00 -8.00 16.83
CA LEU A 333 17.20 -9.13 16.36
C LEU A 333 18.03 -10.41 16.40
N GLN A 334 17.35 -11.57 16.30
CA GLN A 334 18.01 -12.84 16.07
C GLN A 334 18.09 -13.12 14.57
N ALA A 335 19.19 -13.69 14.08
CA ALA A 335 19.18 -14.27 12.73
C ALA A 335 18.29 -15.51 12.71
N VAL A 336 17.40 -15.60 11.72
CA VAL A 336 16.41 -16.68 11.63
C VAL A 336 16.51 -17.44 10.30
N PRO A 337 16.12 -18.72 10.23
CA PRO A 337 16.14 -19.47 8.97
C PRO A 337 14.98 -19.11 8.03
N GLN A 338 13.92 -18.47 8.53
CA GLN A 338 12.75 -18.11 7.72
C GLN A 338 13.13 -17.08 6.65
N ASN A 339 12.61 -17.25 5.45
CA ASN A 339 12.76 -16.30 4.36
C ASN A 339 11.60 -16.49 3.39
N TYR A 340 10.82 -15.45 3.15
CA TYR A 340 9.69 -15.53 2.23
C TYR A 340 9.47 -14.22 1.49
N CYS A 341 8.95 -14.33 0.27
CA CYS A 341 8.41 -13.22 -0.48
C CYS A 341 6.88 -13.24 -0.45
N MET A 342 6.27 -12.07 -0.48
CA MET A 342 4.82 -11.90 -0.61
C MET A 342 4.50 -10.54 -1.21
N ALA A 343 3.25 -10.35 -1.61
CA ALA A 343 2.79 -9.07 -2.11
C ALA A 343 1.39 -8.73 -1.61
N PHE A 344 1.12 -7.44 -1.49
CA PHE A 344 -0.17 -6.92 -1.10
C PHE A 344 -0.81 -6.07 -2.20
N ILE A 345 -2.13 -6.15 -2.26
CA ILE A 345 -3.02 -5.32 -3.07
C ILE A 345 -3.97 -4.55 -2.13
N PRO A 346 -4.60 -3.44 -2.55
CA PRO A 346 -5.50 -2.73 -1.65
C PRO A 346 -6.72 -3.58 -1.29
N GLY A 347 -7.22 -3.44 -0.06
CA GLY A 347 -8.48 -4.05 0.34
C GLY A 347 -8.60 -4.27 1.83
N SER A 348 -9.30 -5.35 2.21
CA SER A 348 -9.51 -5.78 3.59
C SER A 348 -10.03 -4.65 4.51
N PHE A 349 -11.03 -3.91 4.06
CA PHE A 349 -11.78 -2.95 4.86
C PHE A 349 -12.42 -3.64 6.06
N MET A 350 -12.34 -2.98 7.21
CA MET A 350 -12.71 -3.44 8.54
C MET A 350 -13.77 -2.53 9.17
N GLN A 351 -14.27 -2.93 10.33
CA GLN A 351 -15.25 -2.19 11.11
C GLN A 351 -14.88 -0.71 11.31
N GLY A 352 -15.86 0.18 11.10
CA GLY A 352 -15.75 1.63 11.31
C GLY A 352 -14.98 2.38 10.23
N GLU A 353 -14.31 1.70 9.30
CA GLU A 353 -13.49 2.41 8.30
C GLU A 353 -14.34 3.18 7.27
N LEU A 354 -15.55 2.71 6.97
CA LEU A 354 -16.46 3.42 6.06
C LEU A 354 -17.25 4.55 6.73
N ASP A 355 -16.94 4.91 7.98
CA ASP A 355 -17.52 6.10 8.64
C ASP A 355 -16.98 7.40 8.03
N GLU A 356 -15.76 7.35 7.48
CA GLU A 356 -15.12 8.48 6.80
C GLU A 356 -15.48 8.53 5.30
N PRO A 357 -15.91 9.69 4.76
CA PRO A 357 -16.32 9.80 3.35
C PRO A 357 -15.20 9.50 2.37
N ALA A 358 -13.95 9.82 2.72
CA ALA A 358 -12.78 9.50 1.90
C ALA A 358 -12.56 7.98 1.76
N GLU A 359 -12.82 7.22 2.82
CA GLU A 359 -12.70 5.75 2.79
C GLU A 359 -13.87 5.12 2.02
N ARG A 360 -15.08 5.69 2.08
CA ARG A 360 -16.21 5.28 1.21
C ARG A 360 -15.91 5.49 -0.27
N LEU A 361 -15.35 6.64 -0.65
CA LEU A 361 -14.89 6.88 -2.02
C LEU A 361 -13.78 5.90 -2.42
N ALA A 362 -12.82 5.63 -1.53
CA ALA A 362 -11.75 4.67 -1.80
C ALA A 362 -12.31 3.25 -2.03
N PHE A 363 -13.20 2.79 -1.15
CA PHE A 363 -13.90 1.50 -1.29
C PHE A 363 -14.62 1.40 -2.63
N LEU A 364 -15.44 2.40 -2.97
CA LEU A 364 -16.20 2.44 -4.22
C LEU A 364 -15.27 2.46 -5.44
N THR A 365 -14.17 3.20 -5.38
CA THR A 365 -13.15 3.25 -6.44
C THR A 365 -12.51 1.89 -6.67
N LYS A 366 -12.18 1.14 -5.61
CA LYS A 366 -11.61 -0.21 -5.75
C LYS A 366 -12.63 -1.21 -6.26
N LEU A 367 -13.85 -1.14 -5.76
CA LEU A 367 -14.93 -2.02 -6.17
C LEU A 367 -15.23 -1.86 -7.66
N LEU A 368 -15.39 -0.61 -8.12
CA LEU A 368 -15.84 -0.26 -9.47
C LEU A 368 -14.74 -0.24 -10.52
N SER A 369 -13.50 -0.67 -10.23
CA SER A 369 -12.39 -0.68 -11.20
C SER A 369 -11.77 -2.07 -11.31
N ASN A 370 -11.14 -2.41 -12.44
CA ASN A 370 -10.40 -3.68 -12.60
C ASN A 370 -8.98 -3.62 -11.98
N ASP A 371 -8.73 -2.64 -11.11
CA ASP A 371 -7.39 -2.40 -10.57
C ASP A 371 -6.97 -3.52 -9.62
N LEU A 372 -7.90 -4.14 -8.87
CA LEU A 372 -7.62 -5.25 -7.95
C LEU A 372 -7.14 -6.51 -8.67
N GLU A 373 -7.84 -6.93 -9.72
CA GLU A 373 -7.49 -8.12 -10.51
C GLU A 373 -6.20 -7.89 -11.30
N ARG A 374 -6.00 -6.68 -11.84
CA ARG A 374 -4.73 -6.30 -12.48
C ARG A 374 -3.58 -6.23 -11.47
N SER A 375 -3.84 -5.81 -10.24
CA SER A 375 -2.86 -5.84 -9.15
C SER A 375 -2.51 -7.29 -8.76
N GLU A 376 -3.50 -8.17 -8.66
CA GLU A 376 -3.32 -9.58 -8.32
C GLU A 376 -2.39 -10.29 -9.33
N THR A 377 -2.62 -10.09 -10.62
CA THR A 377 -1.77 -10.63 -11.71
C THR A 377 -0.37 -10.01 -11.74
N LEU A 378 -0.24 -8.71 -11.45
CA LEU A 378 1.06 -8.04 -11.34
C LEU A 378 1.86 -8.61 -10.16
N CYS A 379 1.23 -8.74 -8.99
CA CYS A 379 1.82 -9.36 -7.81
C CYS A 379 2.26 -10.80 -8.09
N GLU A 380 1.43 -11.60 -8.78
CA GLU A 380 1.81 -12.95 -9.20
C GLU A 380 3.08 -12.97 -10.05
N ALA A 381 3.20 -12.05 -11.03
CA ALA A 381 4.39 -11.94 -11.86
C ALA A 381 5.63 -11.57 -11.04
N VAL A 382 5.50 -10.64 -10.10
CA VAL A 382 6.57 -10.25 -9.17
C VAL A 382 7.04 -11.44 -8.34
N LEU A 383 6.11 -12.16 -7.70
CA LEU A 383 6.46 -13.31 -6.86
C LEU A 383 7.10 -14.45 -7.65
N LYS A 384 6.65 -14.71 -8.88
CA LYS A 384 7.29 -15.69 -9.76
C LYS A 384 8.76 -15.36 -10.01
N GLN A 385 9.09 -14.09 -10.27
CA GLN A 385 10.49 -13.68 -10.48
C GLN A 385 11.31 -13.70 -9.19
N HIS A 386 10.70 -13.38 -8.04
CA HIS A 386 11.39 -13.50 -6.75
C HIS A 386 11.77 -14.96 -6.47
N VAL A 387 10.87 -15.91 -6.72
CA VAL A 387 11.18 -17.34 -6.61
C VAL A 387 12.28 -17.75 -7.59
N GLN A 388 12.16 -17.37 -8.86
CA GLN A 388 13.06 -17.82 -9.92
C GLN A 388 14.48 -17.24 -9.82
N GLN A 389 14.61 -15.97 -9.43
CA GLN A 389 15.89 -15.26 -9.49
C GLN A 389 16.54 -15.08 -8.11
N LEU A 390 15.73 -14.97 -7.06
CA LEU A 390 16.22 -14.72 -5.71
C LEU A 390 16.20 -15.99 -4.85
N GLU A 391 15.55 -17.06 -5.32
CA GLU A 391 15.36 -18.34 -4.63
C GLU A 391 14.58 -18.19 -3.31
N ILE A 392 13.70 -17.20 -3.25
CA ILE A 392 12.90 -16.90 -2.05
C ILE A 392 11.51 -17.54 -2.21
N PRO A 393 11.10 -18.44 -1.31
CA PRO A 393 9.80 -19.11 -1.43
C PRO A 393 8.64 -18.15 -1.13
N ILE A 394 7.49 -18.44 -1.71
CA ILE A 394 6.27 -17.66 -1.47
C ILE A 394 5.71 -17.95 -0.07
N LYS A 395 5.34 -16.90 0.67
CA LYS A 395 4.65 -17.07 1.96
C LYS A 395 3.21 -17.54 1.74
N ALA A 396 2.90 -18.73 2.25
CA ALA A 396 1.53 -19.21 2.36
C ALA A 396 0.71 -18.37 3.35
N TYR A 397 -0.61 -18.30 3.14
CA TYR A 397 -1.53 -17.68 4.09
C TYR A 397 -1.41 -18.35 5.46
N ASP A 398 -1.35 -17.54 6.51
CA ASP A 398 -1.24 -18.01 7.89
C ASP A 398 -2.13 -17.14 8.79
N PRO A 399 -3.30 -17.63 9.22
CA PRO A 399 -4.24 -16.84 10.00
C PRO A 399 -3.72 -16.52 11.41
N HIS A 400 -2.64 -17.15 11.87
CA HIS A 400 -2.03 -16.88 13.18
C HIS A 400 -1.06 -15.70 13.15
N LEU A 401 -0.62 -15.25 11.97
CA LEU A 401 0.17 -14.03 11.81
C LEU A 401 -0.75 -12.81 11.85
N ARG A 402 -0.42 -11.82 12.68
CA ARG A 402 -1.32 -10.68 12.91
C ARG A 402 -1.56 -9.90 11.62
N TYR A 403 -0.52 -9.74 10.81
CA TYR A 403 -0.60 -9.06 9.52
C TYR A 403 -1.21 -9.90 8.38
N LEU A 404 -1.59 -11.16 8.59
CA LEU A 404 -2.37 -11.93 7.61
C LEU A 404 -3.78 -12.22 8.12
N GLY A 405 -3.89 -12.77 9.32
CA GLY A 405 -5.18 -13.14 9.89
C GLY A 405 -6.09 -11.95 10.21
N LYS A 406 -5.55 -10.88 10.81
CA LYS A 406 -6.40 -9.79 11.35
C LYS A 406 -6.78 -8.71 10.35
N ALA A 407 -5.94 -8.46 9.34
CA ALA A 407 -6.11 -7.29 8.47
C ALA A 407 -5.81 -7.58 6.99
N SER A 408 -5.86 -8.85 6.61
CA SER A 408 -5.76 -9.28 5.21
C SER A 408 -6.82 -10.31 4.84
N LEU A 409 -7.05 -10.43 3.54
CA LEU A 409 -7.78 -11.51 2.89
C LEU A 409 -6.84 -12.25 1.93
N PRO A 410 -6.81 -13.59 1.92
CA PRO A 410 -6.12 -14.33 0.88
C PRO A 410 -6.82 -14.15 -0.45
N THR A 411 -6.03 -14.02 -1.52
CA THR A 411 -6.55 -13.94 -2.89
C THR A 411 -6.48 -15.31 -3.58
N SER A 412 -6.86 -15.36 -4.85
CA SER A 412 -6.76 -16.60 -5.64
C SER A 412 -5.30 -16.95 -5.97
N LYS A 413 -4.38 -15.98 -5.91
CA LYS A 413 -2.96 -16.15 -6.20
C LYS A 413 -2.16 -16.41 -4.93
N PRO A 414 -1.40 -17.52 -4.85
CA PRO A 414 -0.55 -17.81 -3.70
C PRO A 414 0.42 -16.66 -3.37
N GLY A 415 0.46 -16.26 -2.09
CA GLY A 415 1.33 -15.19 -1.60
C GLY A 415 0.87 -13.77 -1.90
N VAL A 416 -0.27 -13.60 -2.57
CA VAL A 416 -0.91 -12.31 -2.79
C VAL A 416 -2.08 -12.16 -1.82
N PHE A 417 -2.09 -11.06 -1.06
CA PHE A 417 -3.13 -10.79 -0.07
C PHE A 417 -3.72 -9.39 -0.27
N ALA A 418 -5.04 -9.25 -0.21
CA ALA A 418 -5.66 -7.94 -0.10
C ALA A 418 -5.47 -7.45 1.34
N ARG A 419 -4.85 -6.28 1.51
CA ARG A 419 -4.36 -5.82 2.82
C ARG A 419 -4.91 -4.43 3.14
N ASN A 420 -5.26 -4.25 4.41
CA ASN A 420 -5.59 -2.94 4.96
C ASN A 420 -4.30 -2.10 5.15
N LEU A 421 -3.91 -1.36 4.10
CA LEU A 421 -2.81 -0.39 4.12
C LEU A 421 -3.29 0.94 3.54
N SER A 422 -3.17 2.02 4.31
CA SER A 422 -3.67 3.36 3.97
C SER A 422 -3.17 3.86 2.60
N LEU A 423 -1.86 3.76 2.33
CA LEU A 423 -1.29 4.20 1.06
C LEU A 423 -1.92 3.49 -0.16
N THR A 424 -2.12 2.18 -0.08
CA THR A 424 -2.66 1.39 -1.20
C THR A 424 -4.10 1.78 -1.55
N ARG A 425 -4.88 2.23 -0.56
CA ARG A 425 -6.25 2.71 -0.76
C ARG A 425 -6.30 4.03 -1.52
N MET A 426 -5.34 4.92 -1.24
CA MET A 426 -5.26 6.24 -1.85
C MET A 426 -4.72 6.25 -3.28
N ILE A 427 -3.95 5.23 -3.68
CA ILE A 427 -3.36 5.14 -5.03
C ILE A 427 -4.42 4.64 -6.03
N ASN A 428 -4.63 5.36 -7.12
CA ASN A 428 -5.50 4.95 -8.22
C ASN A 428 -4.71 4.16 -9.28
N GLY A 429 -5.26 3.04 -9.75
CA GLY A 429 -4.60 2.16 -10.71
C GLY A 429 -4.07 0.84 -10.11
N PRO A 430 -3.60 -0.09 -10.95
CA PRO A 430 -3.00 -1.34 -10.51
C PRO A 430 -1.72 -1.08 -9.71
N LEU A 431 -1.51 -1.83 -8.64
CA LEU A 431 -0.33 -1.72 -7.79
C LEU A 431 0.13 -3.07 -7.26
N CYS A 432 1.43 -3.19 -7.00
CA CYS A 432 2.02 -4.27 -6.23
C CYS A 432 2.77 -3.68 -5.06
N PHE A 433 2.33 -3.95 -3.83
CA PHE A 433 3.11 -3.73 -2.63
C PHE A 433 3.94 -4.97 -2.35
N GLY A 434 5.19 -4.99 -2.79
CA GLY A 434 6.04 -6.16 -2.72
C GLY A 434 6.90 -6.17 -1.45
N GLU A 435 6.85 -7.30 -0.75
CA GLU A 435 7.70 -7.62 0.40
C GLU A 435 8.69 -8.69 -0.05
N SER A 436 9.88 -8.23 -0.43
CA SER A 436 10.75 -8.99 -1.35
C SER A 436 11.39 -10.22 -0.70
N LEU A 437 11.90 -10.08 0.53
CA LEU A 437 12.56 -11.13 1.31
C LEU A 437 12.69 -10.71 2.78
N TYR A 438 13.10 -11.62 3.65
CA TYR A 438 13.30 -11.33 5.08
C TYR A 438 14.71 -10.81 5.36
N GLN A 439 14.79 -9.61 5.92
CA GLN A 439 16.04 -8.91 6.22
C GLN A 439 16.81 -9.54 7.39
N ASP A 440 16.10 -10.25 8.28
CA ASP A 440 16.62 -10.96 9.44
C ASP A 440 16.91 -12.44 9.15
N ASN A 441 16.73 -12.88 7.91
CA ASN A 441 17.17 -14.20 7.50
C ASN A 441 18.70 -14.35 7.65
N ILE A 442 19.17 -15.52 8.09
CA ILE A 442 20.58 -15.81 8.39
C ILE A 442 21.55 -15.49 7.24
N ASP A 443 21.15 -15.71 5.99
CA ASP A 443 21.99 -15.45 4.83
C ASP A 443 21.74 -14.04 4.27
N GLU A 444 20.46 -13.65 4.15
CA GLU A 444 20.11 -12.33 3.61
C GLU A 444 20.60 -11.19 4.49
N CYS A 445 20.58 -11.31 5.83
CA CYS A 445 21.05 -10.26 6.71
C CYS A 445 22.54 -9.95 6.46
N GLN A 446 23.34 -10.98 6.15
CA GLN A 446 24.76 -10.82 5.82
C GLN A 446 24.95 -10.25 4.40
N HIS A 447 24.14 -10.69 3.43
CA HIS A 447 24.15 -10.11 2.09
C HIS A 447 23.72 -8.64 2.10
N LEU A 448 22.74 -8.28 2.92
CA LEU A 448 22.21 -6.94 3.04
C LEU A 448 23.09 -6.01 3.88
N ASN A 449 23.98 -6.58 4.70
CA ASN A 449 24.94 -5.80 5.49
C ASN A 449 26.03 -5.16 4.63
N ARG A 450 26.37 -5.78 3.49
CA ARG A 450 27.48 -5.37 2.63
C ARG A 450 27.36 -3.92 2.17
N LYS A 451 28.50 -3.27 1.97
CA LYS A 451 28.66 -1.87 1.58
C LYS A 451 29.48 -1.78 0.28
N ASP A 452 29.09 -2.57 -0.71
CA ASP A 452 29.86 -2.85 -1.92
C ASP A 452 29.38 -2.07 -3.16
N PHE A 453 28.29 -1.31 -3.04
CA PHE A 453 27.74 -0.49 -4.12
C PHE A 453 27.21 0.86 -3.61
N THR A 454 27.24 1.92 -4.41
CA THR A 454 26.58 3.20 -4.11
C THR A 454 25.81 3.68 -5.33
N PRO A 455 24.46 3.56 -5.33
CA PRO A 455 23.63 4.07 -6.42
C PRO A 455 23.82 5.57 -6.60
N LYS A 456 23.72 6.02 -7.86
CA LYS A 456 23.67 7.46 -8.16
C LYS A 456 22.47 8.08 -7.41
N GLY A 457 22.72 9.11 -6.62
CA GLY A 457 21.71 9.79 -5.81
C GLY A 457 21.74 9.42 -4.33
N MET A 458 22.48 8.38 -3.94
CA MET A 458 22.72 8.03 -2.53
C MET A 458 24.13 8.46 -2.09
N LYS A 459 24.27 8.77 -0.80
CA LYS A 459 25.54 9.06 -0.14
C LYS A 459 26.10 7.82 0.55
N SER A 460 25.22 6.97 1.10
CA SER A 460 25.63 5.78 1.83
C SER A 460 25.79 4.58 0.91
N PRO A 461 26.84 3.75 1.08
CA PRO A 461 26.94 2.49 0.38
C PRO A 461 25.89 1.48 0.86
N VAL A 462 25.46 0.62 -0.05
CA VAL A 462 24.40 -0.37 0.07
C VAL A 462 24.87 -1.70 -0.55
N PRO A 463 24.20 -2.81 -0.27
CA PRO A 463 24.59 -4.12 -0.77
C PRO A 463 24.20 -4.32 -2.25
N PHE A 464 25.04 -4.99 -3.04
CA PHE A 464 24.73 -5.41 -4.41
C PHE A 464 23.46 -6.27 -4.52
N ARG A 465 23.04 -6.93 -3.44
CA ARG A 465 21.80 -7.73 -3.37
C ARG A 465 20.56 -6.92 -3.78
N VAL A 466 20.53 -5.59 -3.56
CA VAL A 466 19.43 -4.73 -4.02
C VAL A 466 19.28 -4.72 -5.55
N LYS A 467 20.38 -4.90 -6.31
CA LYS A 467 20.32 -4.97 -7.77
C LYS A 467 19.64 -6.24 -8.25
N ALA A 468 19.85 -7.37 -7.56
CA ALA A 468 19.16 -8.61 -7.87
C ALA A 468 17.65 -8.47 -7.63
N VAL A 469 17.26 -7.85 -6.53
CA VAL A 469 15.84 -7.55 -6.24
C VAL A 469 15.26 -6.63 -7.33
N ALA A 470 15.98 -5.55 -7.69
CA ALA A 470 15.56 -4.66 -8.78
C ALA A 470 15.39 -5.40 -10.13
N GLN A 471 16.31 -6.32 -10.45
CA GLN A 471 16.22 -7.13 -11.65
C GLN A 471 14.98 -8.04 -11.64
N ALA A 472 14.67 -8.68 -10.51
CA ALA A 472 13.46 -9.51 -10.37
C ALA A 472 12.17 -8.71 -10.58
N TYR A 473 12.08 -7.48 -10.04
CA TYR A 473 10.95 -6.59 -10.34
C TYR A 473 10.90 -6.17 -11.81
N PHE A 474 12.04 -5.86 -12.42
CA PHE A 474 12.11 -5.47 -13.82
C PHE A 474 11.58 -6.58 -14.74
N ASP A 475 12.07 -7.80 -14.57
CA ASP A 475 11.64 -8.94 -15.40
C ASP A 475 10.17 -9.29 -15.15
N ALA A 476 9.65 -9.06 -13.94
CA ALA A 476 8.24 -9.23 -13.63
C ALA A 476 7.36 -8.25 -14.40
N VAL A 477 7.77 -6.98 -14.49
CA VAL A 477 7.05 -5.96 -15.28
C VAL A 477 7.08 -6.29 -16.76
N VAL A 478 8.23 -6.73 -17.29
CA VAL A 478 8.35 -7.16 -18.69
C VAL A 478 7.43 -8.35 -18.97
N ALA A 479 7.42 -9.35 -18.09
CA ALA A 479 6.54 -10.52 -18.23
C ALA A 479 5.05 -10.17 -18.10
N TRP A 480 4.69 -9.28 -17.16
CA TRP A 480 3.30 -8.86 -16.97
C TRP A 480 2.76 -8.06 -18.16
N ARG A 481 3.59 -7.23 -18.80
CA ARG A 481 3.18 -6.49 -20.02
C ARG A 481 2.84 -7.41 -21.19
N GLN A 482 3.45 -8.59 -21.26
CA GLN A 482 3.30 -9.53 -22.38
C GLN A 482 2.06 -10.43 -22.25
N GLN A 483 1.38 -10.40 -21.10
CA GLN A 483 0.08 -11.05 -20.86
C GLN A 483 -1.05 -10.16 -21.37
#